data_AF-A0A815KLJ0-F1
#
_entry.id   AF-A0A815KLJ0-F1
#
_cell.length_a   1.000
_cell.length_b   1.000
_cell.length_c   1.000
_cell.angle_alpha   90.00
_cell.angle_beta   90.00
_cell.angle_gamma   90.00
#
_symmetry.space_group_name_H-M   'P 1'
#
loop_
_entity.id
_entity.type
_entity.pdbx_description
1 polymer ?
#
loop_
_entity_poly.entity_id
_entity_poly.type
_entity_poly.pdbx_seq_one_letter_code
_entity_poly.pdbx_strand_id
1 'polypeptide(L)'
;RKSLNNCSRPCLCIFISLLIALIIGIIAAATAVTLSKVQKTTITTTITTTTTDTTTTTTDTTSTSTTSTTESTTTPYSCGNMTILLNTDILGFDFASAGGLQWAACCALCLGNSTCQSFTLDIPSSACYLKTMPPNNGSYSITHISAKY
;
A
#
# COMPACT_ATOMS: atom_id res chain seq x y z
N ARG A 1 -16.33 -31.43 -11.40
CA ARG A 1 -17.17 -31.52 -10.19
C ARG A 1 -17.20 -32.98 -9.75
N LYS A 2 -16.36 -33.38 -8.80
CA LYS A 2 -16.26 -34.77 -8.31
C LYS A 2 -17.43 -35.01 -7.36
N SER A 3 -18.34 -35.91 -7.74
CA SER A 3 -19.45 -36.35 -6.91
C SER A 3 -18.92 -37.16 -5.74
N LEU A 4 -19.02 -36.60 -4.53
CA LEU A 4 -18.61 -37.22 -3.26
C LEU A 4 -19.84 -37.67 -2.45
N ASN A 5 -20.87 -38.21 -3.12
CA ASN A 5 -22.09 -38.65 -2.46
C ASN A 5 -22.33 -40.15 -2.66
N ASN A 6 -21.37 -40.99 -2.30
CA ASN A 6 -21.63 -42.42 -2.17
C ASN A 6 -21.13 -42.94 -0.82
N CYS A 7 -22.03 -42.93 0.16
CA CYS A 7 -21.75 -43.26 1.54
C CYS A 7 -22.58 -44.51 1.88
N SER A 8 -21.93 -45.68 1.83
CA SER A 8 -22.53 -47.03 1.82
C SER A 8 -23.05 -47.52 3.20
N ARG A 9 -23.16 -46.63 4.19
CA ARG A 9 -23.58 -46.99 5.57
C ARG A 9 -24.47 -45.88 6.16
N PRO A 10 -25.80 -46.08 6.26
CA PRO A 10 -26.74 -45.01 6.60
C PRO A 10 -26.49 -44.40 7.97
N CYS A 11 -26.04 -45.18 8.96
CA CYS A 11 -25.72 -44.65 10.29
C CYS A 11 -24.49 -43.72 10.29
N LEU A 12 -23.45 -44.06 9.53
CA LEU A 12 -22.19 -43.30 9.55
C LEU A 12 -22.35 -41.91 8.90
N CYS A 13 -23.17 -41.80 7.86
CA CYS A 13 -23.40 -40.54 7.16
C CYS A 13 -24.25 -39.56 7.99
N ILE A 14 -25.13 -40.06 8.88
CA ILE A 14 -25.88 -39.24 9.84
C ILE A 14 -24.95 -38.65 10.90
N PHE A 15 -24.04 -39.44 11.47
CA PHE A 15 -23.04 -38.93 12.42
C PHE A 15 -22.10 -37.91 11.80
N ILE A 16 -21.65 -38.13 10.56
CA ILE A 16 -20.80 -37.18 9.82
C ILE A 16 -21.57 -35.89 9.54
N SER A 17 -22.85 -35.96 9.15
CA SER A 17 -23.68 -34.77 8.89
C SER A 17 -23.91 -33.94 10.16
N LEU A 18 -24.14 -34.58 11.32
CA LEU A 18 -24.31 -33.90 12.60
C LEU A 18 -22.99 -33.27 13.09
N LEU A 19 -21.85 -33.93 12.90
CA LEU A 19 -20.53 -33.38 13.21
C LEU A 19 -20.19 -32.15 12.36
N ILE A 20 -20.48 -32.21 11.04
CA ILE A 20 -20.26 -31.06 10.14
C ILE A 20 -21.14 -29.88 10.56
N ALA A 21 -22.42 -30.11 10.91
CA ALA A 21 -23.32 -29.06 11.37
C ALA A 21 -22.84 -28.41 12.69
N LEU A 22 -22.29 -29.20 13.62
CA LEU A 22 -21.75 -28.70 14.88
C LEU A 22 -20.48 -27.84 14.69
N ILE A 23 -19.58 -28.24 13.78
CA ILE A 23 -18.35 -27.49 13.47
C ILE A 23 -18.67 -26.15 12.80
N ILE A 24 -19.65 -26.10 11.90
CA ILE A 24 -20.07 -24.85 11.24
C ILE A 24 -20.68 -23.86 12.24
N GLY A 25 -21.40 -24.35 13.26
CA GLY A 25 -22.01 -23.51 14.30
C GLY A 25 -21.00 -22.78 15.21
N ILE A 26 -19.80 -23.32 15.39
CA ILE A 26 -18.79 -22.75 16.31
C ILE A 26 -18.03 -21.56 15.67
N ILE A 27 -17.96 -21.48 14.34
CA ILE A 27 -17.15 -20.45 13.63
C ILE A 27 -17.84 -19.07 13.60
N ALA A 28 -19.14 -18.98 13.90
CA ALA A 28 -19.92 -17.75 13.73
C ALA A 28 -19.84 -16.72 14.88
N ALA A 29 -19.06 -16.95 15.94
CA ALA A 29 -19.14 -16.13 17.17
C ALA A 29 -17.97 -15.15 17.41
N ALA A 30 -17.02 -14.98 16.48
CA ALA A 30 -15.75 -14.29 16.79
C ALA A 30 -15.39 -13.07 15.91
N THR A 31 -16.36 -12.31 15.38
CA THR A 31 -16.06 -11.05 14.68
C THR A 31 -16.92 -9.87 15.14
N ALA A 32 -16.87 -9.58 16.44
CA ALA A 32 -17.36 -8.32 16.98
C ALA A 32 -16.26 -7.24 16.91
N VAL A 33 -16.32 -6.48 15.81
CA VAL A 33 -15.89 -5.10 15.59
C VAL A 33 -15.44 -4.33 16.85
N THR A 34 -14.15 -4.01 16.93
CA THR A 34 -13.63 -2.89 17.73
C THR A 34 -13.13 -1.79 16.79
N LEU A 35 -14.04 -0.88 16.42
CA LEU A 35 -13.71 0.36 15.72
C LEU A 35 -13.26 1.40 16.76
N SER A 36 -11.95 1.52 16.98
CA SER A 36 -11.38 2.59 17.80
C SER A 36 -11.32 3.88 17.00
N LYS A 37 -12.10 4.87 17.44
CA LYS A 37 -12.10 6.26 16.99
C LYS A 37 -10.71 6.88 17.24
N VAL A 38 -9.94 7.16 16.20
CA VAL A 38 -8.80 8.09 16.31
C VAL A 38 -9.36 9.51 16.23
N GLN A 39 -9.32 10.22 17.35
CA GLN A 39 -9.65 11.64 17.40
C GLN A 39 -8.62 12.42 16.59
N LYS A 40 -9.13 13.24 15.67
CA LYS A 40 -8.37 14.22 14.90
C LYS A 40 -7.98 15.35 15.86
N THR A 41 -6.84 15.21 16.52
CA THR A 41 -6.26 16.29 17.35
C THR A 41 -5.71 17.36 16.42
N THR A 42 -6.50 18.41 16.21
CA THR A 42 -6.07 19.64 15.56
C THR A 42 -5.10 20.36 16.48
N ILE A 43 -3.81 20.31 16.15
CA ILE A 43 -2.80 21.14 16.79
C ILE A 43 -2.79 22.49 16.06
N THR A 44 -3.34 23.51 16.71
CA THR A 44 -3.18 24.91 16.31
C THR A 44 -1.87 25.43 16.87
N THR A 45 -0.83 25.51 16.02
CA THR A 45 0.45 26.11 16.39
C THR A 45 0.40 27.61 16.10
N THR A 46 0.39 28.43 17.16
CA THR A 46 0.63 29.87 17.09
C THR A 46 2.09 30.13 16.77
N ILE A 47 2.38 30.65 15.57
CA ILE A 47 3.74 31.03 15.16
C ILE A 47 4.02 32.45 15.66
N THR A 48 4.87 32.57 16.70
CA THR A 48 5.48 33.84 17.11
C THR A 48 6.86 33.95 16.45
N THR A 49 7.00 34.93 15.56
CA THR A 49 8.23 35.25 14.82
C THR A 49 9.31 35.76 15.77
N THR A 50 10.42 35.01 15.94
CA THR A 50 11.69 35.52 16.48
C THR A 50 12.84 34.95 15.66
N THR A 51 13.67 35.84 15.12
CA THR A 51 14.74 35.58 14.16
C THR A 51 16.02 35.09 14.85
N THR A 52 16.38 33.81 14.68
CA THR A 52 17.74 33.26 14.89
C THR A 52 17.93 31.98 14.07
N ASP A 53 19.05 31.88 13.35
CA ASP A 53 19.49 30.76 12.51
C ASP A 53 19.47 29.37 13.20
N THR A 54 19.08 28.34 12.42
CA THR A 54 19.38 26.88 12.53
C THR A 54 18.13 25.98 12.36
N THR A 55 18.09 25.29 11.22
CA THR A 55 17.62 23.92 10.94
C THR A 55 16.44 23.34 11.74
N THR A 56 15.27 23.25 11.09
CA THR A 56 14.43 22.05 10.83
C THR A 56 13.00 22.49 10.60
N THR A 57 12.57 22.50 9.33
CA THR A 57 11.25 22.99 8.91
C THR A 57 10.32 21.80 8.68
N THR A 58 9.35 21.62 9.57
CA THR A 58 8.11 20.86 9.34
C THR A 58 7.00 21.87 9.14
N THR A 59 6.41 21.91 7.94
CA THR A 59 5.22 22.73 7.66
C THR A 59 4.24 21.94 6.82
N ASP A 60 3.24 21.37 7.49
CA ASP A 60 1.91 21.15 6.92
C ASP A 60 1.28 22.52 6.66
N THR A 61 0.78 22.79 5.44
CA THR A 61 -0.41 23.62 5.16
C THR A 61 -0.74 23.60 3.65
N THR A 62 -1.94 23.08 3.37
CA THR A 62 -2.84 23.43 2.26
C THR A 62 -2.53 22.89 0.86
N SER A 63 -3.10 21.71 0.63
CA SER A 63 -3.51 21.22 -0.70
C SER A 63 -4.56 22.15 -1.32
N THR A 64 -4.11 23.10 -2.14
CA THR A 64 -4.97 23.67 -3.18
C THR A 64 -4.95 22.69 -4.35
N SER A 65 -6.05 21.93 -4.46
CA SER A 65 -6.34 21.07 -5.59
C SER A 65 -6.43 21.93 -6.85
N THR A 66 -5.37 21.90 -7.66
CA THR A 66 -5.37 22.52 -8.98
C THR A 66 -5.51 21.38 -9.98
N THR A 67 -6.74 21.20 -10.47
CA THR A 67 -7.08 20.38 -11.61
C THR A 67 -6.34 20.93 -12.84
N SER A 68 -5.27 20.26 -13.24
CA SER A 68 -4.67 20.43 -14.57
C SER A 68 -5.04 19.21 -15.40
N THR A 69 -6.19 19.32 -16.04
CA THR A 69 -6.58 18.49 -17.16
C THR A 69 -5.74 18.90 -18.35
N THR A 70 -4.72 18.09 -18.67
CA THR A 70 -4.21 18.00 -20.04
C THR A 70 -4.25 16.52 -20.40
N GLU A 71 -5.26 16.20 -21.19
CA GLU A 71 -5.48 14.92 -21.84
C GLU A 71 -4.26 14.56 -22.69
N SER A 72 -3.50 13.57 -22.21
CA SER A 72 -2.43 12.92 -22.96
C SER A 72 -2.60 11.42 -22.78
N THR A 73 -2.58 10.70 -23.89
CA THR A 73 -3.00 9.32 -24.07
C THR A 73 -2.23 8.33 -23.18
N THR A 74 -2.80 8.10 -21.99
CA THR A 74 -2.83 6.90 -21.13
C THR A 74 -1.63 5.93 -21.12
N THR A 75 -0.58 6.31 -20.41
CA THR A 75 -0.08 5.45 -19.33
C THR A 75 -0.23 6.24 -18.02
N PRO A 76 -0.95 5.73 -16.99
CA PRO A 76 -1.22 6.49 -15.76
C PRO A 76 0.02 6.68 -14.86
N TYR A 77 1.20 6.29 -15.34
CA TYR A 77 2.43 6.20 -14.58
C TYR A 77 3.55 6.92 -15.32
N SER A 78 3.90 8.11 -14.84
CA SER A 78 5.07 8.90 -15.24
C SER A 78 5.79 9.37 -13.99
N CYS A 79 7.12 9.48 -14.02
CA CYS A 79 7.89 9.99 -12.89
C CYS A 79 9.22 10.63 -13.33
N GLY A 80 9.20 11.93 -13.62
CA GLY A 80 10.41 12.67 -14.03
C GLY A 80 11.18 11.96 -15.15
N ASN A 81 12.49 11.81 -14.97
CA ASN A 81 13.38 11.10 -15.90
C ASN A 81 13.51 9.58 -15.58
N MET A 82 12.71 9.06 -14.65
CA MET A 82 12.78 7.65 -14.29
C MET A 82 12.09 6.77 -15.34
N THR A 83 12.69 5.62 -15.63
CA THR A 83 12.07 4.55 -16.39
C THR A 83 11.03 3.84 -15.54
N ILE A 84 9.86 3.59 -16.10
CA ILE A 84 8.74 2.91 -15.44
C ILE A 84 8.82 1.41 -15.71
N LEU A 85 8.72 0.61 -14.65
CA LEU A 85 8.71 -0.85 -14.70
C LEU A 85 7.35 -1.35 -14.19
N LEU A 86 6.45 -1.66 -15.12
CA LEU A 86 5.17 -2.26 -14.79
C LEU A 86 5.35 -3.71 -14.32
N ASN A 87 4.45 -4.16 -13.44
CA ASN A 87 4.41 -5.53 -12.93
C ASN A 87 5.78 -5.99 -12.39
N THR A 88 6.50 -5.09 -11.73
CA THR A 88 7.87 -5.32 -11.28
C THR A 88 8.03 -4.80 -9.86
N ASP A 89 8.55 -5.67 -9.00
CA ASP A 89 9.08 -5.29 -7.71
C ASP A 89 10.61 -5.24 -7.79
N ILE A 90 11.17 -4.09 -7.46
CA ILE A 90 12.60 -3.94 -7.28
C ILE A 90 13.00 -4.53 -5.94
N LEU A 91 13.89 -5.54 -5.94
CA LEU A 91 14.26 -6.21 -4.70
C LEU A 91 15.36 -5.45 -3.92
N GLY A 92 15.14 -5.29 -2.61
CA GLY A 92 16.12 -4.78 -1.65
C GLY A 92 16.39 -3.27 -1.76
N PHE A 93 17.46 -2.84 -1.07
CA PHE A 93 17.95 -1.46 -1.00
C PHE A 93 16.97 -0.42 -0.45
N ASP A 94 15.91 -0.89 0.22
CA ASP A 94 14.94 -0.04 0.91
C ASP A 94 15.60 0.73 2.04
N PHE A 95 15.52 2.06 2.00
CA PHE A 95 15.98 2.92 3.10
C PHE A 95 14.84 3.63 3.82
N ALA A 96 13.66 3.70 3.19
CA ALA A 96 12.47 4.27 3.79
C ALA A 96 11.21 3.65 3.15
N SER A 97 10.11 3.67 3.89
CA SER A 97 8.80 3.32 3.37
C SER A 97 7.72 4.27 3.89
N ALA A 98 6.67 4.44 3.09
CA ALA A 98 5.49 5.23 3.45
C ALA A 98 4.22 4.53 2.94
N GLY A 99 3.18 4.48 3.78
CA GLY A 99 1.91 3.82 3.45
C GLY A 99 0.82 4.79 3.00
N GLY A 100 -0.23 4.25 2.38
CA GLY A 100 -1.41 5.02 1.94
C GLY A 100 -1.13 5.95 0.75
N LEU A 101 -0.10 5.65 -0.04
CA LEU A 101 0.33 6.50 -1.15
C LEU A 101 -0.09 5.93 -2.50
N GLN A 102 -0.46 6.85 -3.39
CA GLN A 102 -0.62 6.58 -4.81
C GLN A 102 0.69 6.85 -5.55
N TRP A 103 0.77 6.36 -6.80
CA TRP A 103 1.94 6.50 -7.66
C TRP A 103 2.59 7.90 -7.65
N ALA A 104 1.80 8.94 -7.89
CA ALA A 104 2.32 10.32 -7.97
C ALA A 104 2.97 10.77 -6.66
N ALA A 105 2.43 10.38 -5.51
CA ALA A 105 2.99 10.71 -4.21
C ALA A 105 4.29 9.92 -3.94
N CYS A 106 4.33 8.64 -4.31
CA CYS A 106 5.54 7.82 -4.19
C CYS A 106 6.67 8.35 -5.09
N CYS A 107 6.33 8.75 -6.32
CA CYS A 107 7.24 9.45 -7.22
C CYS A 107 7.77 10.76 -6.62
N ALA A 108 6.89 11.62 -6.10
CA ALA A 108 7.29 12.89 -5.49
C ALA A 108 8.22 12.70 -4.29
N LEU A 109 7.98 11.68 -3.45
CA LEU A 109 8.87 11.33 -2.34
C LEU A 109 10.26 10.91 -2.81
N CYS A 110 10.35 10.12 -3.89
CA CYS A 110 11.64 9.72 -4.43
C CYS A 110 12.37 10.90 -5.09
N LEU A 111 11.69 11.71 -5.91
CA LEU A 111 12.28 12.89 -6.54
C LEU A 111 12.74 13.95 -5.52
N GLY A 112 12.04 14.05 -4.38
CA GLY A 112 12.39 14.95 -3.28
C GLY A 112 13.55 14.45 -2.40
N ASN A 113 14.07 13.24 -2.64
CA ASN A 113 15.14 12.65 -1.84
C ASN A 113 16.34 12.31 -2.72
N SER A 114 17.45 13.02 -2.53
CA SER A 114 18.68 12.82 -3.32
C SER A 114 19.31 11.43 -3.19
N THR A 115 18.97 10.70 -2.13
CA THR A 115 19.44 9.32 -1.89
C THR A 115 18.55 8.31 -2.60
N CYS A 116 17.35 8.69 -3.03
CA CYS A 116 16.44 7.81 -3.76
C CYS A 116 16.87 7.66 -5.22
N GLN A 117 17.15 6.43 -5.64
CA GLN A 117 17.46 6.10 -7.02
C GLN A 117 16.42 5.22 -7.70
N SER A 118 15.58 4.56 -6.91
CA SER A 118 14.42 3.84 -7.40
C SER A 118 13.36 3.72 -6.31
N PHE A 119 12.15 3.33 -6.69
CA PHE A 119 11.12 2.97 -5.73
C PHE A 119 10.23 1.85 -6.26
N THR A 120 9.60 1.11 -5.35
CA THR A 120 8.50 0.19 -5.66
C THR A 120 7.23 0.68 -4.95
N LEU A 121 6.12 0.80 -5.68
CA LEU A 121 4.77 0.92 -5.12
C LEU A 121 4.10 -0.46 -5.08
N ASP A 122 3.77 -0.93 -3.89
CA ASP A 122 2.86 -2.06 -3.67
C ASP A 122 1.40 -1.56 -3.71
N ILE A 123 0.69 -1.89 -4.79
CA ILE A 123 -0.67 -1.40 -5.06
C ILE A 123 -1.65 -1.86 -3.96
N PRO A 124 -1.74 -3.16 -3.59
CA PRO A 124 -2.61 -3.65 -2.52
C PRO A 124 -2.51 -2.91 -1.19
N SER A 125 -1.28 -2.66 -0.71
CA SER A 125 -1.07 -2.00 0.59
C SER A 125 -0.94 -0.48 0.47
N SER A 126 -0.84 0.04 -0.77
CA SER A 126 -0.46 1.42 -1.04
C SER A 126 0.85 1.82 -0.35
N ALA A 127 1.78 0.86 -0.21
CA ALA A 127 3.09 1.09 0.39
C ALA A 127 4.10 1.47 -0.69
N CYS A 128 4.77 2.59 -0.46
CA CYS A 128 5.87 3.10 -1.26
C CYS A 128 7.18 2.74 -0.58
N TYR A 129 8.05 2.00 -1.26
CA TYR A 129 9.36 1.60 -0.78
C TYR A 129 10.43 2.36 -1.55
N LEU A 130 11.11 3.30 -0.89
CA LEU A 130 12.18 4.13 -1.47
C LEU A 130 13.51 3.41 -1.36
N LYS A 131 14.29 3.43 -2.45
CA LYS A 131 15.48 2.60 -2.60
C LYS A 131 16.71 3.39 -3.01
N THR A 132 17.88 3.02 -2.49
CA THR A 132 19.13 3.79 -2.65
C THR A 132 19.92 3.50 -3.93
N MET A 133 19.56 2.45 -4.67
CA MET A 133 20.23 2.07 -5.91
C MET A 133 19.19 1.77 -7.01
N PRO A 134 19.48 2.10 -8.28
CA PRO A 134 18.73 1.58 -9.40
C PRO A 134 19.03 0.07 -9.49
N PRO A 135 18.02 -0.79 -9.56
CA PRO A 135 18.26 -2.21 -9.42
C PRO A 135 18.84 -2.85 -10.68
N ASN A 136 19.67 -3.85 -10.38
CA ASN A 136 20.11 -4.87 -11.32
C ASN A 136 19.26 -6.15 -11.21
N ASN A 137 18.32 -6.19 -10.26
CA ASN A 137 17.49 -7.37 -9.98
C ASN A 137 16.05 -6.94 -9.62
N GLY A 138 15.12 -7.19 -10.53
CA GLY A 138 13.69 -7.01 -10.33
C GLY A 138 12.98 -8.35 -10.40
N SER A 139 11.95 -8.53 -9.60
CA SER A 139 11.06 -9.68 -9.66
C SER A 139 9.76 -9.30 -10.37
N TYR A 140 9.22 -10.21 -11.16
CA TYR A 140 7.89 -10.02 -11.73
C TYR A 140 6.84 -10.06 -10.62
N SER A 141 6.02 -9.02 -10.56
CA SER A 141 4.94 -8.91 -9.58
C SER A 141 3.83 -8.02 -10.11
N ILE A 142 2.68 -8.61 -10.45
CA ILE A 142 1.51 -7.88 -10.98
C ILE A 142 0.93 -6.84 -10.01
N THR A 143 1.28 -6.91 -8.74
CA THR A 143 0.81 -5.98 -7.70
C THR A 143 1.78 -4.84 -7.44
N HIS A 144 2.96 -4.87 -8.07
CA HIS A 144 3.99 -3.85 -7.86
C HIS A 144 4.27 -3.10 -9.16
N ILE A 145 4.45 -1.79 -9.02
CA ILE A 145 4.94 -0.93 -10.09
C ILE A 145 6.14 -0.19 -9.54
N SER A 146 7.20 -0.15 -10.32
CA SER A 146 8.44 0.48 -9.90
C SER A 146 8.87 1.56 -10.87
N ALA A 147 9.71 2.49 -10.39
CA ALA A 147 10.48 3.37 -11.26
C ALA A 147 11.92 3.46 -10.79
N LYS A 148 12.83 3.71 -11.74
CA LYS A 148 14.26 3.90 -11.46
C LYS A 148 14.87 4.92 -12.41
N TYR A 149 15.93 5.60 -11.97
CA TYR A 149 16.80 6.33 -12.90
C TYR A 149 17.55 5.38 -13.84
#